data_AF-A0A961CCH6-F1
#
_entry.id   AF-A0A961CCH6-F1
#
_cell.length_a   1.000
_cell.length_b   1.000
_cell.length_c   1.000
_cell.angle_alpha   90.00
_cell.angle_beta   90.00
_cell.angle_gamma   90.00
#
_symmetry.space_group_name_H-M   'P 1'
#
loop_
_entity.id
_entity.type
_entity.pdbx_description
1 polymer ?
#
loop_
_entity_poly.entity_id
_entity_poly.type
_entity_poly.pdbx_seq_one_letter_code
_entity_poly.pdbx_strand_id
1 'polypeptide(L)'
;MPTKLSHVVVDGSNIATEGRSLPSLAQLDEAVTTFSKEYEVETLVVVVDATFGHRIDESERAAFDEAISHGEIVTPPAGIIGRGDAFVLEIAERSGATVLSNDSFQEFHGTATWLFDSGRLIGGKPVPGIGWVFVDRVPVRGPVSRRAVKDAKDGKTSGTGGARPNRRRERSKGKRDDTPAKDKGKDNAKSKAKGGNAGRSAGDGSGGGRKRRSRGGPTDYINDALPFIEFVGAHPVGSEVDGEVIEFSSHGAYVLAAGARCYLPLRSMGDPPPRSARD
;
A
#
# COMPACT_ATOMS: atom_id res chain seq x y z
N MET A 1 -24.56 -9.27 -15.97
CA MET A 1 -23.22 -8.82 -16.39
C MET A 1 -22.52 -8.37 -15.12
N PRO A 2 -21.34 -8.91 -14.78
CA PRO A 2 -20.57 -8.45 -13.62
C PRO A 2 -20.25 -6.96 -13.76
N THR A 3 -20.24 -6.24 -12.64
CA THR A 3 -19.89 -4.82 -12.62
C THR A 3 -18.38 -4.70 -12.83
N LYS A 4 -17.96 -3.93 -13.84
CA LYS A 4 -16.53 -3.74 -14.14
C LYS A 4 -15.91 -2.66 -13.25
N LEU A 5 -14.78 -2.98 -12.62
CA LEU A 5 -14.02 -2.06 -11.77
C LEU A 5 -12.58 -1.98 -12.27
N SER A 6 -12.10 -0.78 -12.61
CA SER A 6 -10.73 -0.62 -13.12
C SER A 6 -9.66 -0.87 -12.04
N HIS A 7 -9.84 -0.28 -10.85
CA HIS A 7 -8.90 -0.41 -9.75
C HIS A 7 -9.63 -0.67 -8.45
N VAL A 8 -9.15 -1.65 -7.68
CA VAL A 8 -9.68 -2.00 -6.37
C VAL A 8 -8.54 -2.10 -5.37
N VAL A 9 -8.71 -1.46 -4.21
CA VAL A 9 -7.80 -1.60 -3.08
C VAL A 9 -8.54 -2.31 -1.96
N VAL A 10 -8.04 -3.46 -1.53
CA VAL A 10 -8.61 -4.24 -0.44
C VAL A 10 -7.91 -3.88 0.86
N ASP A 11 -8.69 -3.47 1.85
CA ASP A 11 -8.25 -3.38 3.24
C ASP A 11 -8.19 -4.79 3.83
N GLY A 12 -7.10 -5.48 3.54
CA GLY A 12 -6.97 -6.91 3.82
C GLY A 12 -6.99 -7.22 5.30
N SER A 13 -6.47 -6.35 6.17
CA SER A 13 -6.52 -6.55 7.62
C SER A 13 -7.95 -6.49 8.16
N ASN A 14 -8.78 -5.59 7.64
CA ASN A 14 -10.20 -5.53 7.98
C ASN A 14 -10.96 -6.78 7.49
N ILE A 15 -10.82 -7.11 6.21
CA ILE A 15 -11.55 -8.23 5.58
C ILE A 15 -11.14 -9.59 6.16
N ALA A 16 -9.85 -9.81 6.40
CA ALA A 16 -9.34 -11.03 7.04
C ALA A 16 -9.86 -11.24 8.47
N THR A 17 -10.27 -10.16 9.15
CA THR A 17 -10.74 -10.20 10.55
C THR A 17 -12.27 -10.17 10.64
N GLU A 18 -13.00 -10.00 9.53
CA GLU A 18 -14.46 -9.90 9.55
C GLU A 18 -15.09 -11.15 10.20
N GLY A 19 -15.92 -10.94 11.23
CA GLY A 19 -16.55 -12.02 11.99
C GLY A 19 -15.59 -12.84 12.88
N ARG A 20 -14.33 -12.41 13.06
CA ARG A 20 -13.28 -13.13 13.80
C ARG A 20 -12.60 -12.25 14.84
N SER A 21 -11.92 -12.88 15.81
CA SER A 21 -11.06 -12.20 16.78
C SER A 21 -9.62 -12.02 16.29
N LEU A 22 -9.15 -12.94 15.45
CA LEU A 22 -7.84 -12.91 14.81
C LEU A 22 -8.00 -12.97 13.29
N PRO A 23 -7.13 -12.28 12.51
CA PRO A 23 -7.18 -12.33 11.06
C PRO A 23 -6.91 -13.76 10.55
N SER A 24 -7.44 -14.09 9.38
CA SER A 24 -7.10 -15.29 8.62
C SER A 24 -6.76 -14.92 7.18
N LEU A 25 -5.63 -15.42 6.70
CA LEU A 25 -5.22 -15.27 5.31
C LEU A 25 -6.18 -16.05 4.39
N ALA A 26 -6.57 -17.26 4.76
CA ALA A 26 -7.52 -18.06 3.98
C ALA A 26 -8.87 -17.35 3.79
N GLN A 27 -9.39 -16.68 4.83
CA GLN A 27 -10.61 -15.88 4.71
C GLN A 27 -10.43 -14.69 3.76
N LEU A 28 -9.28 -14.02 3.82
CA LEU A 28 -8.94 -12.92 2.91
C LEU A 28 -8.88 -13.40 1.46
N ASP A 29 -8.23 -14.53 1.21
CA ASP A 29 -8.11 -15.13 -0.12
C ASP A 29 -9.47 -15.55 -0.69
N GLU A 30 -10.35 -16.11 0.15
CA GLU A 30 -11.74 -16.43 -0.23
C GLU A 30 -12.51 -15.16 -0.62
N ALA A 31 -12.37 -14.09 0.17
CA ALA A 31 -13.04 -12.81 -0.09
C ALA A 31 -12.56 -12.21 -1.41
N VAL A 32 -11.25 -12.10 -1.62
CA VAL A 32 -10.64 -11.52 -2.82
C VAL A 32 -10.99 -12.33 -4.06
N THR A 33 -10.96 -13.66 -3.96
CA THR A 33 -11.31 -14.56 -5.07
C THR A 33 -12.79 -14.44 -5.43
N THR A 34 -13.68 -14.39 -4.44
CA THR A 34 -15.13 -14.23 -4.69
C THR A 34 -15.43 -12.85 -5.27
N PHE A 35 -14.80 -11.81 -4.71
CA PHE A 35 -14.94 -10.44 -5.18
C PHE A 35 -14.50 -10.29 -6.65
N SER A 36 -13.34 -10.85 -7.02
CA SER A 36 -12.82 -10.77 -8.40
C SER A 36 -13.63 -11.57 -9.41
N LYS A 37 -14.50 -12.49 -8.96
CA LYS A 37 -15.45 -13.21 -9.81
C LYS A 37 -16.76 -12.44 -9.99
N GLU A 38 -17.23 -11.79 -8.92
CA GLU A 38 -18.47 -11.01 -8.94
C GLU A 38 -18.29 -9.66 -9.66
N TYR A 39 -17.14 -9.03 -9.48
CA TYR A 39 -16.74 -7.79 -10.13
C TYR A 39 -15.65 -8.10 -11.15
N GLU A 40 -15.80 -7.66 -12.39
CA GLU A 40 -14.74 -7.78 -13.39
C GLU A 40 -13.65 -6.74 -13.04
N VAL A 41 -12.68 -7.15 -12.22
CA VAL A 41 -11.62 -6.26 -11.71
C VAL A 41 -10.38 -6.32 -12.60
N GLU A 42 -9.95 -5.16 -13.11
CA GLU A 42 -8.74 -5.07 -13.95
C GLU A 42 -7.45 -5.04 -13.11
N THR A 43 -7.41 -4.24 -12.04
CA THR A 43 -6.27 -4.18 -11.11
C THR A 43 -6.77 -4.27 -9.66
N LEU A 44 -6.27 -5.25 -8.91
CA LEU A 44 -6.59 -5.44 -7.49
C LEU A 44 -5.30 -5.42 -6.66
N VAL A 45 -5.27 -4.60 -5.62
CA VAL A 45 -4.16 -4.53 -4.66
C VAL A 45 -4.69 -4.85 -3.27
N VAL A 46 -4.10 -5.84 -2.61
CA VAL A 46 -4.42 -6.16 -1.20
C VAL A 46 -3.41 -5.48 -0.30
N VAL A 47 -3.89 -4.70 0.66
CA VAL A 47 -3.03 -4.02 1.65
C VAL A 47 -3.33 -4.57 3.04
N VAL A 48 -2.30 -4.98 3.77
CA VAL A 48 -2.44 -5.40 5.17
C VAL A 48 -1.53 -4.58 6.07
N ASP A 49 -1.89 -4.44 7.35
CA ASP A 49 -1.07 -3.77 8.34
C ASP A 49 0.27 -4.51 8.57
N ALA A 50 1.29 -3.79 9.05
CA ALA A 50 2.63 -4.34 9.27
C ALA A 50 2.68 -5.46 10.33
N THR A 51 1.64 -5.58 11.17
CA THR A 51 1.54 -6.62 12.21
C THR A 51 0.76 -7.85 11.75
N PHE A 52 0.17 -7.82 10.56
CA PHE A 52 -0.75 -8.83 10.06
C PHE A 52 -0.15 -10.23 10.09
N GLY A 53 1.05 -10.40 9.51
CA GLY A 53 1.76 -11.68 9.49
C GLY A 53 2.07 -12.24 10.88
N HIS A 54 2.13 -11.40 11.92
CA HIS A 54 2.29 -11.85 13.31
C HIS A 54 0.98 -12.30 13.96
N ARG A 55 -0.16 -11.85 13.44
CA ARG A 55 -1.50 -12.07 14.02
C ARG A 55 -2.26 -13.26 13.41
N ILE A 56 -1.88 -13.69 12.20
CA ILE A 56 -2.44 -14.90 11.55
C ILE A 56 -1.89 -16.19 12.19
N ASP A 57 -2.55 -17.30 11.89
CA ASP A 57 -2.12 -18.63 12.36
C ASP A 57 -0.70 -18.95 11.87
N GLU A 58 0.06 -19.71 12.66
CA GLU A 58 1.42 -20.09 12.29
C GLU A 58 1.48 -20.87 10.97
N SER A 59 0.46 -21.69 10.70
CA SER A 59 0.32 -22.43 9.45
C SER A 59 0.10 -21.54 8.23
N GLU A 60 -0.41 -20.31 8.39
CA GLU A 60 -0.67 -19.36 7.29
C GLU A 60 0.55 -18.46 6.98
N ARG A 61 1.57 -18.42 7.86
CA ARG A 61 2.72 -17.49 7.74
C ARG A 61 3.54 -17.71 6.48
N ALA A 62 3.80 -18.96 6.10
CA ALA A 62 4.59 -19.26 4.92
C ALA A 62 3.89 -18.77 3.63
N ALA A 63 2.57 -18.98 3.55
CA ALA A 63 1.77 -18.50 2.43
C ALA A 63 1.70 -16.97 2.41
N PHE A 64 1.63 -16.33 3.58
CA PHE A 64 1.67 -14.88 3.70
C PHE A 64 2.98 -14.27 3.19
N ASP A 65 4.13 -14.83 3.62
CA ASP A 65 5.44 -14.36 3.20
C ASP A 65 5.65 -14.55 1.68
N GLU A 66 5.15 -15.66 1.13
CA GLU A 66 5.12 -15.91 -0.31
C GLU A 66 4.27 -14.87 -1.04
N ALA A 67 3.03 -14.60 -0.58
CA ALA A 67 2.14 -13.60 -1.17
C ALA A 67 2.73 -12.17 -1.18
N ILE A 68 3.51 -11.81 -0.15
CA ILE A 68 4.28 -10.55 -0.14
C ILE A 68 5.36 -10.58 -1.22
N SER A 69 6.13 -11.66 -1.33
CA SER A 69 7.21 -11.78 -2.31
C SER A 69 6.73 -11.69 -3.76
N HIS A 70 5.50 -12.16 -4.02
CA HIS A 70 4.82 -12.05 -5.31
C HIS A 70 4.19 -10.68 -5.58
N GLY A 71 4.13 -9.81 -4.57
CA GLY A 71 3.42 -8.53 -4.66
C GLY A 71 1.90 -8.67 -4.70
N GLU A 72 1.33 -9.83 -4.34
CA GLU A 72 -0.12 -10.02 -4.19
C GLU A 72 -0.64 -9.28 -2.96
N ILE A 73 0.17 -9.25 -1.89
CA ILE A 73 -0.10 -8.49 -0.67
C ILE A 73 0.97 -7.44 -0.47
N VAL A 74 0.53 -6.21 -0.23
CA VAL A 74 1.40 -5.07 0.08
C VAL A 74 1.31 -4.75 1.56
N THR A 75 2.48 -4.60 2.20
CA THR A 75 2.59 -4.08 3.56
C THR A 75 3.09 -2.63 3.52
N PRO A 76 2.50 -1.72 4.30
CA PRO A 76 2.97 -0.34 4.39
C PRO A 76 4.36 -0.30 5.04
N PRO A 77 5.25 0.63 4.61
CA PRO A 77 6.51 0.88 5.30
C PRO A 77 6.35 1.07 6.81
N ALA A 78 7.30 0.53 7.59
CA ALA A 78 7.29 0.66 9.04
C ALA A 78 7.31 2.14 9.47
N GLY A 79 6.51 2.48 10.50
CA GLY A 79 6.48 3.82 11.10
C GLY A 79 5.60 4.84 10.40
N ILE A 80 4.71 4.44 9.47
CA ILE A 80 3.73 5.34 8.87
C ILE A 80 2.77 5.89 9.93
N ILE A 81 2.65 7.22 9.94
CA ILE A 81 1.66 7.96 10.74
C ILE A 81 0.28 7.69 10.12
N GLY A 82 -0.63 7.05 10.88
CA GLY A 82 -1.99 6.76 10.42
C GLY A 82 -2.34 5.30 10.17
N ARG A 83 -1.47 4.33 10.55
CA ARG A 83 -1.72 2.87 10.43
C ARG A 83 -1.91 2.44 8.95
N GLY A 84 -2.23 1.15 8.72
CA GLY A 84 -2.46 0.61 7.38
C GLY A 84 -3.57 1.33 6.61
N ASP A 85 -4.58 1.82 7.33
CA ASP A 85 -5.74 2.55 6.81
C ASP A 85 -5.34 3.78 5.95
N ALA A 86 -4.37 4.57 6.42
CA ALA A 86 -3.90 5.74 5.67
C ALA A 86 -3.28 5.34 4.32
N PHE A 87 -2.57 4.21 4.29
CA PHE A 87 -1.93 3.71 3.08
C PHE A 87 -2.94 3.15 2.08
N VAL A 88 -3.98 2.45 2.56
CA VAL A 88 -5.13 2.01 1.75
C VAL A 88 -5.76 3.21 1.04
N LEU A 89 -6.09 4.26 1.79
CA LEU A 89 -6.74 5.45 1.24
C LEU A 89 -5.83 6.23 0.29
N GLU A 90 -4.53 6.34 0.58
CA GLU A 90 -3.55 7.01 -0.28
C GLU A 90 -3.45 6.31 -1.65
N ILE A 91 -3.36 4.98 -1.68
CA ILE A 91 -3.34 4.21 -2.93
C ILE A 91 -4.65 4.42 -3.68
N ALA A 92 -5.79 4.28 -3.00
CA ALA A 92 -7.09 4.39 -3.62
C ALA A 92 -7.39 5.79 -4.18
N GLU A 93 -6.93 6.85 -3.52
CA GLU A 93 -7.07 8.21 -4.04
C GLU A 93 -6.25 8.42 -5.32
N ARG A 94 -5.00 7.94 -5.34
CA ARG A 94 -4.09 8.11 -6.47
C ARG A 94 -4.51 7.33 -7.70
N SER A 95 -5.04 6.12 -7.52
CA SER A 95 -5.51 5.26 -8.62
C SER A 95 -6.98 5.48 -8.98
N GLY A 96 -7.72 6.27 -8.19
CA GLY A 96 -9.17 6.38 -8.33
C GLY A 96 -9.91 5.09 -8.00
N ALA A 97 -9.31 4.21 -7.21
CA ALA A 97 -9.87 2.90 -6.91
C ALA A 97 -11.11 2.94 -6.01
N THR A 98 -11.90 1.87 -6.13
CA THR A 98 -12.88 1.44 -5.15
C THR A 98 -12.17 0.75 -3.99
N VAL A 99 -12.54 1.07 -2.75
CA VAL A 99 -12.02 0.42 -1.55
C VAL A 99 -12.94 -0.73 -1.14
N LEU A 100 -12.40 -1.92 -0.90
CA LEU A 100 -13.11 -3.02 -0.25
C LEU A 100 -12.74 -3.03 1.25
N SER A 101 -13.65 -2.55 2.10
CA SER A 101 -13.49 -2.52 3.56
C SER A 101 -14.83 -2.35 4.27
N ASN A 102 -14.94 -2.87 5.49
CA ASN A 102 -16.05 -2.60 6.38
C ASN A 102 -15.83 -1.40 7.32
N ASP A 103 -14.61 -0.85 7.38
CA ASP A 103 -14.32 0.35 8.16
C ASP A 103 -14.96 1.58 7.50
N SER A 104 -15.37 2.53 8.33
CA SER A 104 -15.78 3.85 7.87
C SER A 104 -14.61 4.83 7.76
N PHE A 105 -13.40 4.53 8.21
CA PHE A 105 -12.24 5.43 8.08
C PHE A 105 -12.50 6.82 8.68
N GLN A 106 -13.18 6.88 9.83
CA GLN A 106 -13.68 8.15 10.38
C GLN A 106 -12.57 9.17 10.67
N GLU A 107 -11.38 8.70 11.01
CA GLU A 107 -10.19 9.55 11.26
C GLU A 107 -9.75 10.32 10.00
N PHE A 108 -10.10 9.82 8.82
CA PHE A 108 -9.70 10.38 7.53
C PHE A 108 -10.79 11.18 6.83
N HIS A 109 -12.00 11.27 7.38
CA HIS A 109 -13.11 11.99 6.75
C HIS A 109 -12.85 13.48 6.48
N GLY A 110 -11.88 14.09 7.18
CA GLY A 110 -11.45 15.46 6.91
C GLY A 110 -10.56 15.61 5.68
N THR A 111 -9.86 14.55 5.27
CA THR A 111 -8.89 14.55 4.15
C THR A 111 -9.38 13.73 2.97
N ALA A 112 -9.89 12.52 3.21
CA ALA A 112 -10.43 11.60 2.21
C ALA A 112 -11.92 11.90 1.92
N THR A 113 -12.24 13.12 1.50
CA THR A 113 -13.63 13.52 1.22
C THR A 113 -14.24 12.78 0.02
N TRP A 114 -13.39 12.31 -0.89
CA TRP A 114 -13.78 11.50 -2.06
C TRP A 114 -14.39 10.15 -1.67
N LEU A 115 -14.13 9.63 -0.47
CA LEU A 115 -14.65 8.33 -0.02
C LEU A 115 -16.19 8.29 0.08
N PHE A 116 -16.83 9.47 0.12
CA PHE A 116 -18.29 9.60 0.12
C PHE A 116 -18.92 9.57 -1.27
N ASP A 117 -18.11 9.58 -2.33
CA ASP A 117 -18.62 9.48 -3.69
C ASP A 117 -19.11 8.06 -3.97
N SER A 118 -20.12 7.92 -4.85
CA SER A 118 -20.70 6.62 -5.17
C SER A 118 -19.67 5.67 -5.77
N GLY A 119 -19.69 4.40 -5.36
CA GLY A 119 -18.78 3.36 -5.86
C GLY A 119 -17.35 3.44 -5.31
N ARG A 120 -17.08 4.30 -4.31
CA ARG A 120 -15.74 4.40 -3.70
C ARG A 120 -15.50 3.46 -2.53
N LEU A 121 -16.54 2.90 -1.93
CA LEU A 121 -16.43 1.96 -0.82
C LEU A 121 -17.45 0.81 -0.99
N ILE A 122 -16.94 -0.41 -0.94
CA ILE A 122 -17.73 -1.64 -0.90
C ILE A 122 -17.45 -2.34 0.43
N GLY A 123 -18.50 -2.78 1.11
CA GLY A 123 -18.40 -3.67 2.27
C GLY A 123 -18.56 -5.13 1.84
N GLY A 124 -18.02 -6.05 2.64
CA GLY A 124 -18.15 -7.48 2.41
C GLY A 124 -18.51 -8.19 3.70
N LYS A 125 -19.40 -9.18 3.65
CA LYS A 125 -19.70 -10.01 4.82
C LYS A 125 -19.72 -11.50 4.45
N PRO A 126 -18.97 -12.36 5.16
CA PRO A 126 -19.11 -13.79 4.98
C PRO A 126 -20.40 -14.26 5.64
N VAL A 127 -21.26 -14.93 4.88
CA VAL A 127 -22.52 -15.49 5.35
C VAL A 127 -22.44 -17.01 5.34
N PRO A 128 -22.61 -17.70 6.49
CA PRO A 128 -22.54 -19.15 6.55
C PRO A 128 -23.48 -19.82 5.55
N GLY A 129 -22.93 -20.73 4.72
CA GLY A 129 -23.66 -21.48 3.70
C GLY A 129 -23.96 -20.71 2.41
N ILE A 130 -23.64 -19.41 2.34
CA ILE A 130 -23.83 -18.57 1.13
C ILE A 130 -22.48 -18.11 0.57
N GLY A 131 -21.50 -17.84 1.43
CA GLY A 131 -20.21 -17.25 1.05
C GLY A 131 -20.20 -15.73 1.26
N TRP A 132 -19.31 -15.05 0.55
CA TRP A 132 -19.18 -13.60 0.65
C TRP A 132 -20.30 -12.86 -0.07
N VAL A 133 -20.88 -11.88 0.61
CA VAL A 133 -21.84 -10.93 0.03
C VAL A 133 -21.22 -9.54 0.06
N PHE A 134 -21.14 -8.88 -1.09
CA PHE A 134 -20.58 -7.54 -1.25
C PHE A 134 -21.66 -6.50 -1.52
N VAL A 135 -21.53 -5.32 -0.92
CA VAL A 135 -22.53 -4.26 -1.02
C VAL A 135 -21.84 -2.90 -1.09
N ASP A 136 -22.22 -2.09 -2.09
CA ASP A 136 -21.86 -0.68 -2.14
C ASP A 136 -22.30 0.03 -0.86
N ARG A 137 -21.38 0.78 -0.24
CA ARG A 137 -21.65 1.48 1.01
C ARG A 137 -21.07 2.88 1.02
N VAL A 138 -21.62 3.68 1.94
CA VAL A 138 -21.11 5.02 2.24
C VAL A 138 -20.51 4.98 3.66
N PRO A 139 -19.37 5.65 3.91
CA PRO A 139 -18.78 5.73 5.24
C PRO A 139 -19.74 6.31 6.29
N VAL A 140 -19.77 5.72 7.48
CA VAL A 140 -20.62 6.20 8.58
C VAL A 140 -19.95 7.37 9.31
N ARG A 141 -20.68 8.48 9.48
CA ARG A 141 -20.18 9.68 10.16
C ARG A 141 -20.45 9.62 11.67
N GLY A 142 -19.40 9.49 12.48
CA GLY A 142 -19.47 9.51 13.95
C GLY A 142 -18.81 10.73 14.61
N PRO A 143 -18.66 10.72 15.96
CA PRO A 143 -17.93 11.75 16.69
C PRO A 143 -16.49 11.93 16.20
N VAL A 144 -15.80 10.84 15.88
CA VAL A 144 -14.43 10.86 15.33
C VAL A 144 -14.42 11.57 13.98
N SER A 145 -15.38 11.26 13.10
CA SER A 145 -15.54 11.97 11.83
C SER A 145 -15.70 13.48 12.00
N ARG A 146 -16.55 13.90 12.93
CA ARG A 146 -16.81 15.34 13.16
C ARG A 146 -15.56 16.06 13.64
N ARG A 147 -14.78 15.40 14.50
CA ARG A 147 -13.48 15.91 14.94
C ARG A 147 -12.49 16.01 13.77
N ALA A 148 -12.32 14.93 13.00
CA ALA A 148 -11.42 14.92 11.84
C ALA A 148 -11.75 16.02 10.80
N VAL A 149 -13.04 16.21 10.50
CA VAL A 149 -13.49 17.28 9.59
C VAL A 149 -13.25 18.67 10.18
N LYS A 150 -13.42 18.85 11.50
CA LYS A 150 -13.13 20.13 12.16
C LYS A 150 -11.64 20.43 12.15
N ASP A 151 -10.80 19.47 12.52
CA ASP A 151 -9.35 19.64 12.57
C ASP A 151 -8.79 19.98 11.17
N ALA A 152 -9.33 19.35 10.11
CA ALA A 152 -9.02 19.69 8.73
C ALA A 152 -9.44 21.12 8.33
N LYS A 153 -10.58 21.61 8.82
CA LYS A 153 -11.06 22.99 8.57
C LYS A 153 -10.25 24.05 9.33
N ASP A 154 -9.86 23.75 10.57
CA ASP A 154 -9.11 24.66 11.44
C ASP A 154 -7.62 24.74 11.04
N GLY A 155 -7.21 24.06 9.96
CA GLY A 155 -5.81 24.01 9.50
C GLY A 155 -4.89 23.30 10.48
N LYS A 156 -5.44 22.64 11.51
CA LYS A 156 -4.72 21.77 12.43
C LYS A 156 -4.62 20.39 11.78
N THR A 157 -3.86 20.31 10.70
CA THR A 157 -3.35 19.02 10.24
C THR A 157 -2.43 18.47 11.31
N SER A 158 -2.93 17.55 12.13
CA SER A 158 -2.08 16.58 12.80
C SER A 158 -1.42 15.72 11.72
N GLY A 159 -0.28 16.18 11.20
CA GLY A 159 0.72 15.39 10.49
C GLY A 159 0.23 14.56 9.31
N THR A 160 -0.33 15.20 8.28
CA THR A 160 -0.41 14.60 6.93
C THR A 160 0.37 15.49 5.97
N GLY A 161 1.56 15.02 5.60
CA GLY A 161 2.48 15.67 4.69
C GLY A 161 1.99 15.61 3.25
N GLY A 162 1.03 16.46 2.90
CA GLY A 162 0.74 16.82 1.52
C GLY A 162 1.51 18.07 1.14
N ALA A 163 2.71 17.93 0.58
CA ALA A 163 3.42 19.04 -0.07
C ALA A 163 2.60 19.50 -1.28
N ARG A 164 1.78 20.55 -1.12
CA ARG A 164 1.22 21.31 -2.25
C ARG A 164 2.08 22.53 -2.54
N PRO A 165 2.33 22.87 -3.82
CA PRO A 165 3.22 23.94 -4.20
C PRO A 165 2.61 25.30 -3.82
N ASN A 166 3.50 26.14 -3.31
CA ASN A 166 3.30 27.48 -2.79
C ASN A 166 2.58 28.40 -3.80
N ARG A 167 1.25 28.53 -3.70
CA ARG A 167 0.54 29.68 -4.28
C ARG A 167 0.63 30.85 -3.31
N ARG A 168 1.75 31.56 -3.41
CA ARG A 168 1.97 32.90 -2.89
C ARG A 168 0.85 33.82 -3.41
N ARG A 169 -0.21 34.02 -2.62
CA ARG A 169 -1.12 35.15 -2.82
C ARG A 169 -0.45 36.38 -2.24
N GLU A 170 0.22 37.13 -3.12
CA GLU A 170 0.48 38.54 -2.92
C GLU A 170 -0.83 39.24 -2.54
N ARG A 171 -0.85 39.83 -1.35
CA ARG A 171 -1.90 40.77 -0.97
C ARG A 171 -1.27 42.16 -0.96
N SER A 172 -1.60 42.91 -1.99
CA SER A 172 -1.18 44.27 -2.24
C SER A 172 -1.82 45.25 -1.23
N LYS A 173 -0.95 46.13 -0.72
CA LYS A 173 -1.11 47.49 -0.19
C LYS A 173 -2.51 47.99 0.20
N GLY A 174 -2.62 48.38 1.47
CA GLY A 174 -3.49 49.46 1.95
C GLY A 174 -2.78 50.24 3.04
N LYS A 175 -2.27 51.44 2.70
CA LYS A 175 -1.52 52.39 3.52
C LYS A 175 -2.49 53.31 4.27
N ARG A 176 -2.31 53.52 5.59
CA ARG A 176 -2.50 54.81 6.30
C ARG A 176 -1.62 54.88 7.56
N ASP A 177 -1.02 56.05 7.74
CA ASP A 177 -0.12 56.51 8.80
C ASP A 177 -0.78 56.59 10.18
N ASP A 178 0.01 56.39 11.24
CA ASP A 178 0.31 57.41 12.26
C ASP A 178 1.50 56.96 13.15
N THR A 179 2.41 57.88 13.42
CA THR A 179 3.66 57.73 14.22
C THR A 179 3.56 58.55 15.53
N PRO A 180 4.56 58.61 16.46
CA PRO A 180 5.70 57.72 16.77
C PRO A 180 5.94 57.49 18.29
N ALA A 181 7.01 56.74 18.59
CA ALA A 181 7.94 56.87 19.73
C ALA A 181 7.84 55.88 20.91
N LYS A 182 8.84 55.01 21.05
CA LYS A 182 9.96 55.23 21.98
C LYS A 182 11.12 54.26 21.76
N ASP A 183 12.29 54.87 21.74
CA ASP A 183 13.66 54.36 21.65
C ASP A 183 14.16 53.79 23.00
N LYS A 184 15.33 53.12 22.93
CA LYS A 184 16.24 52.58 23.97
C LYS A 184 16.19 51.05 24.11
N GLY A 185 17.26 50.27 23.95
CA GLY A 185 18.66 50.63 23.68
C GLY A 185 19.57 49.39 23.59
N LYS A 186 20.58 49.49 22.72
CA LYS A 186 22.00 49.14 22.87
C LYS A 186 22.46 47.80 23.49
N ASP A 187 23.15 47.07 22.61
CA ASP A 187 24.60 46.74 22.63
C ASP A 187 25.21 45.66 23.56
N ASN A 188 26.15 44.96 22.90
CA ASN A 188 27.31 44.18 23.35
C ASN A 188 27.07 42.70 23.72
N ALA A 189 27.53 41.72 22.93
CA ALA A 189 28.91 41.39 22.53
C ALA A 189 29.82 40.99 23.70
N LYS A 190 30.15 39.69 23.83
CA LYS A 190 31.53 39.16 23.79
C LYS A 190 31.63 37.65 24.08
N SER A 191 32.17 36.95 23.07
CA SER A 191 33.35 36.07 23.12
C SER A 191 33.57 35.04 24.25
N LYS A 192 33.72 33.77 23.86
CA LYS A 192 34.95 32.92 23.92
C LYS A 192 34.51 31.45 23.80
N ALA A 193 34.88 30.68 22.77
CA ALA A 193 36.21 30.16 22.38
C ALA A 193 36.65 28.89 23.14
N LYS A 194 37.19 27.95 22.33
CA LYS A 194 37.88 26.66 22.62
C LYS A 194 36.96 25.46 22.87
N GLY A 195 37.19 24.27 22.30
CA GLY A 195 38.20 23.73 21.38
C GLY A 195 37.62 22.41 20.85
N GLY A 196 37.90 21.92 19.65
CA GLY A 196 39.22 21.66 19.10
C GLY A 196 39.67 20.26 19.50
N ASN A 197 39.32 19.23 18.72
CA ASN A 197 40.30 18.19 18.38
C ASN A 197 39.97 17.52 17.05
N ALA A 198 40.97 17.44 16.20
CA ALA A 198 40.96 16.85 14.87
C ALA A 198 42.11 15.83 14.78
N GLY A 199 41.96 14.88 13.86
CA GLY A 199 43.03 14.01 13.36
C GLY A 199 42.94 12.58 13.90
N ARG A 200 43.12 11.51 13.10
CA ARG A 200 43.87 11.30 11.84
C ARG A 200 43.29 10.04 11.16
N SER A 201 42.95 10.07 9.87
CA SER A 201 43.76 9.86 8.64
C SER A 201 43.94 8.40 8.22
N ALA A 202 43.81 8.24 6.90
CA ALA A 202 43.74 7.04 6.08
C ALA A 202 45.04 6.23 5.98
N GLY A 203 44.89 4.99 5.52
CA GLY A 203 45.93 4.18 4.88
C GLY A 203 45.33 3.41 3.70
N ASP A 204 45.85 3.70 2.51
CA ASP A 204 45.60 3.04 1.23
C ASP A 204 46.52 1.80 1.09
N GLY A 205 46.11 0.81 0.29
CA GLY A 205 46.86 -0.43 0.08
C GLY A 205 46.10 -1.46 -0.77
N SER A 206 46.38 -1.43 -2.07
CA SER A 206 45.87 -2.29 -3.15
C SER A 206 46.17 -3.80 -3.02
N GLY A 207 45.28 -4.64 -3.57
CA GLY A 207 45.69 -5.85 -4.30
C GLY A 207 44.89 -7.15 -4.05
N GLY A 208 44.28 -7.69 -5.11
CA GLY A 208 44.14 -9.15 -5.29
C GLY A 208 42.77 -9.76 -4.99
N GLY A 209 42.01 -10.06 -6.05
CA GLY A 209 40.64 -10.57 -5.97
C GLY A 209 40.48 -11.96 -5.35
N ARG A 210 39.35 -12.13 -4.65
CA ARG A 210 38.61 -13.39 -4.54
C ARG A 210 37.11 -13.08 -4.57
N LYS A 211 36.47 -13.57 -5.62
CA LYS A 211 35.04 -13.47 -5.95
C LYS A 211 34.22 -14.06 -4.77
N ARG A 212 33.80 -13.23 -3.82
CA ARG A 212 32.82 -13.61 -2.80
C ARG A 212 31.43 -13.35 -3.39
N ARG A 213 30.71 -14.44 -3.69
CA ARG A 213 29.27 -14.42 -3.94
C ARG A 213 28.61 -13.75 -2.73
N SER A 214 28.10 -12.53 -2.89
CA SER A 214 27.26 -11.89 -1.87
C SER A 214 25.88 -12.54 -1.95
N ARG A 215 25.63 -13.50 -1.06
CA ARG A 215 24.28 -13.80 -0.62
C ARG A 215 23.85 -12.68 0.34
N GLY A 216 22.78 -11.96 0.00
CA GLY A 216 21.99 -11.17 0.95
C GLY A 216 21.65 -9.73 0.53
N GLY A 217 20.46 -9.57 -0.06
CA GLY A 217 19.61 -8.35 -0.07
C GLY A 217 19.46 -7.66 -1.44
N PRO A 218 18.41 -6.84 -1.68
CA PRO A 218 17.09 -6.68 -1.05
C PRO A 218 15.94 -7.16 -1.98
N THR A 219 14.90 -7.81 -1.45
CA THR A 219 13.73 -8.39 -2.19
C THR A 219 14.13 -9.07 -3.50
N ASP A 220 14.34 -10.38 -3.46
CA ASP A 220 14.61 -11.17 -4.67
C ASP A 220 13.40 -11.05 -5.61
N TYR A 221 13.47 -10.13 -6.56
CA TYR A 221 12.50 -10.03 -7.63
C TYR A 221 12.50 -11.35 -8.39
N ILE A 222 11.31 -11.89 -8.64
CA ILE A 222 11.12 -13.18 -9.34
C ILE A 222 11.77 -13.17 -10.74
N ASN A 223 11.95 -11.97 -11.31
CA ASN A 223 12.61 -11.74 -12.59
C ASN A 223 13.77 -10.76 -12.49
N ASP A 224 14.83 -11.01 -13.26
CA ASP A 224 15.80 -9.99 -13.60
C ASP A 224 15.16 -8.88 -14.46
N ALA A 225 15.69 -7.65 -14.37
CA ALA A 225 15.08 -6.48 -15.00
C ALA A 225 14.98 -6.57 -16.54
N LEU A 226 16.00 -7.12 -17.20
CA LEU A 226 16.00 -7.26 -18.66
C LEU A 226 14.93 -8.24 -19.18
N PRO A 227 14.87 -9.50 -18.69
CA PRO A 227 13.78 -10.43 -19.05
C PRO A 227 12.38 -9.85 -18.82
N PHE A 228 12.17 -9.13 -17.72
CA PHE A 228 10.87 -8.51 -17.43
C PHE A 228 10.51 -7.41 -18.44
N ILE A 229 11.45 -6.51 -18.75
CA ILE A 229 11.20 -5.41 -19.71
C ILE A 229 10.91 -5.96 -21.11
N GLU A 230 11.67 -6.96 -21.55
CA GLU A 230 11.47 -7.60 -22.86
C GLU A 230 10.10 -8.29 -22.92
N PHE A 231 9.72 -9.00 -21.86
CA PHE A 231 8.43 -9.68 -21.76
C PHE A 231 7.26 -8.71 -21.87
N VAL A 232 7.22 -7.66 -21.04
CA VAL A 232 6.12 -6.68 -21.04
C VAL A 232 6.08 -5.87 -22.35
N GLY A 233 7.24 -5.64 -22.97
CA GLY A 233 7.32 -4.98 -24.27
C GLY A 233 6.77 -5.82 -25.43
N ALA A 234 6.98 -7.14 -25.40
CA ALA A 234 6.52 -8.07 -26.43
C ALA A 234 5.09 -8.59 -26.19
N HIS A 235 4.65 -8.65 -24.93
CA HIS A 235 3.39 -9.25 -24.49
C HIS A 235 2.56 -8.24 -23.67
N PRO A 236 1.83 -7.31 -24.33
CA PRO A 236 0.93 -6.40 -23.65
C PRO A 236 -0.20 -7.13 -22.91
N VAL A 237 -0.77 -6.49 -21.88
CA VAL A 237 -1.91 -7.06 -21.12
C VAL A 237 -3.03 -7.49 -22.07
N GLY A 238 -3.49 -8.73 -21.90
CA GLY A 238 -4.49 -9.37 -22.77
C GLY A 238 -3.90 -10.24 -23.88
N SER A 239 -2.57 -10.26 -24.08
CA SER A 239 -1.93 -11.22 -24.97
C SER A 239 -1.92 -12.62 -24.37
N GLU A 240 -2.08 -13.64 -25.21
CA GLU A 240 -1.83 -15.04 -24.85
C GLU A 240 -0.33 -15.35 -24.99
N VAL A 241 0.20 -16.14 -24.07
CA VAL A 241 1.61 -16.54 -24.05
C VAL A 241 1.71 -18.02 -23.67
N ASP A 242 2.50 -18.77 -24.43
CA ASP A 242 2.87 -20.13 -24.08
C ASP A 242 4.08 -20.13 -23.12
N GLY A 243 4.04 -21.00 -22.12
CA GLY A 243 5.15 -21.14 -21.18
C GLY A 243 5.23 -22.53 -20.56
N GLU A 244 6.40 -22.84 -20.01
CA GLU A 244 6.67 -24.12 -19.35
C GLU A 244 6.59 -23.98 -17.83
N VAL A 245 5.85 -24.86 -17.16
CA VAL A 245 5.84 -24.88 -15.69
C VAL A 245 7.20 -25.33 -15.18
N ILE A 246 7.90 -24.45 -14.48
CA ILE A 246 9.24 -24.70 -13.93
C ILE A 246 9.23 -25.04 -12.44
N GLU A 247 8.18 -24.64 -11.71
CA GLU A 247 8.06 -24.92 -10.27
C GLU A 247 6.59 -24.93 -9.85
N PHE A 248 6.20 -25.92 -9.04
CA PHE A 248 4.86 -25.99 -8.43
C PHE A 248 4.93 -25.47 -6.99
N SER A 249 4.02 -24.57 -6.64
CA SER A 249 3.77 -24.10 -5.28
C SER A 249 2.42 -24.65 -4.77
N SER A 250 2.13 -24.48 -3.49
CA SER A 250 0.82 -24.83 -2.92
C SER A 250 -0.33 -23.99 -3.48
N HIS A 251 -0.04 -22.79 -4.01
CA HIS A 251 -1.06 -21.82 -4.46
C HIS A 251 -1.06 -21.54 -5.96
N GLY A 252 -0.18 -22.19 -6.72
CA GLY A 252 -0.04 -21.98 -8.15
C GLY A 252 1.22 -22.61 -8.71
N ALA A 253 1.62 -22.17 -9.90
CA ALA A 253 2.83 -22.64 -10.56
C ALA A 253 3.60 -21.45 -11.12
N TYR A 254 4.92 -21.55 -11.07
CA TYR A 254 5.78 -20.66 -11.80
C TYR A 254 5.96 -21.19 -13.22
N VAL A 255 5.71 -20.33 -14.18
CA VAL A 255 5.76 -20.62 -15.60
C VAL A 255 6.88 -19.78 -16.21
N LEU A 256 7.83 -20.40 -16.90
CA LEU A 256 8.80 -19.70 -17.71
C LEU A 256 8.18 -19.43 -19.08
N ALA A 257 7.92 -18.16 -19.38
CA ALA A 257 7.29 -17.71 -20.62
C ALA A 257 8.14 -16.59 -21.24
N ALA A 258 8.57 -16.77 -22.48
CA ALA A 258 9.42 -15.82 -23.22
C ALA A 258 10.62 -15.26 -22.40
N GLY A 259 11.27 -16.11 -21.60
CA GLY A 259 12.43 -15.74 -20.79
C GLY A 259 12.12 -15.10 -19.43
N ALA A 260 10.86 -14.74 -19.17
CA ALA A 260 10.41 -14.27 -17.87
C ALA A 260 9.71 -15.38 -17.08
N ARG A 261 9.94 -15.40 -15.77
CA ARG A 261 9.25 -16.22 -14.80
C ARG A 261 7.93 -15.55 -14.42
N CYS A 262 6.85 -16.09 -14.93
CA CYS A 262 5.48 -15.72 -14.62
C CYS A 262 4.95 -16.57 -13.47
N TYR A 263 3.96 -16.07 -12.75
CA TYR A 263 3.23 -16.85 -11.75
C TYR A 263 1.80 -17.06 -12.23
N LEU A 264 1.37 -18.32 -12.28
CA LEU A 264 0.02 -18.74 -12.60
C LEU A 264 -0.64 -19.20 -11.30
N PRO A 265 -1.57 -18.43 -10.71
CA PRO A 265 -2.23 -18.84 -9.48
C PRO A 265 -3.23 -19.96 -9.76
N LEU A 266 -3.46 -20.83 -8.77
CA LEU A 266 -4.38 -21.97 -8.84
C LEU A 266 -5.76 -21.59 -9.38
N ARG A 267 -6.29 -20.46 -8.90
CA ARG A 267 -7.61 -19.91 -9.30
C ARG A 267 -7.73 -19.64 -10.81
N SER A 268 -6.60 -19.51 -11.51
CA SER A 268 -6.51 -19.17 -12.93
C SER A 268 -6.02 -20.33 -13.81
N MET A 269 -5.75 -21.52 -13.23
CA MET A 269 -5.24 -22.67 -13.98
C MET A 269 -6.30 -23.45 -14.76
N GLY A 270 -7.57 -23.34 -14.36
CA GLY A 270 -8.65 -24.09 -15.00
C GLY A 270 -10.03 -23.70 -14.48
N ASP A 271 -11.06 -24.25 -15.12
CA ASP A 271 -12.46 -24.11 -14.70
C ASP A 271 -13.14 -25.51 -14.62
N PRO A 272 -13.44 -26.02 -13.42
CA PRO A 272 -13.17 -25.41 -12.12
C PRO A 272 -11.66 -25.38 -11.80
N PRO A 273 -11.21 -24.47 -10.92
CA PRO A 273 -9.82 -24.43 -10.49
C PRO A 273 -9.37 -25.77 -9.87
N PRO A 274 -8.16 -26.26 -10.20
CA PRO A 274 -7.64 -27.51 -9.64
C PRO A 274 -7.39 -27.37 -8.14
N ARG A 275 -7.41 -28.52 -7.44
CA ARG A 275 -7.21 -28.57 -5.97
C ARG A 275 -5.76 -28.33 -5.57
N SER A 276 -4.83 -28.67 -6.44
CA SER A 276 -3.40 -28.40 -6.28
C SER A 276 -2.77 -28.13 -7.64
N ALA A 277 -1.62 -27.45 -7.65
CA ALA A 277 -1.03 -26.99 -8.91
C ALA A 277 -0.55 -28.15 -9.80
N ARG A 278 -0.44 -29.36 -9.23
CA ARG A 278 0.00 -30.57 -9.92
C ARG A 278 -1.15 -31.48 -10.41
N ASP A 279 -2.37 -31.25 -9.93
CA ASP A 279 -3.56 -32.02 -10.32
C ASP A 279 -4.05 -31.60 -11.71
#